data_AF-A0AAJ2LGJ9-F1
#
_entry.id   AF-A0AAJ2LGJ9-F1
#
_cell.length_a   1.000
_cell.length_b   1.000
_cell.length_c   1.000
_cell.angle_alpha   90.00
_cell.angle_beta   90.00
_cell.angle_gamma   90.00
#
_symmetry.space_group_name_H-M   'P 1'
#
loop_
_entity.id
_entity.type
_entity.pdbx_description
1 polymer ?
#
loop_
_entity_poly.entity_id
_entity_poly.type
_entity_poly.pdbx_seq_one_letter_code
_entity_poly.pdbx_strand_id
1 'polypeptide(L)'
;MPIEPENRGRGRPPERNRSIINGILWRLRCGAPWRDVPPKYGSWNTIYRRFRRWSEAGVWETVAVTLAEIMADSGHYSIDSTTVRAHVSAAGGKGGLIDALLAARGAG
;
A
#
# COMPACT_ATOMS: atom_id res chain seq x y z
N MET A 1 16.51 -6.57 -9.57
CA MET A 1 16.15 -5.14 -9.47
C MET A 1 15.65 -4.67 -10.82
N PRO A 2 14.72 -3.70 -10.89
CA PRO A 2 14.07 -3.35 -12.15
C PRO A 2 15.10 -2.95 -13.20
N ILE A 3 14.85 -3.37 -14.44
CA ILE A 3 15.67 -3.18 -15.64
C ILE A 3 15.98 -1.69 -15.90
N GLU A 4 17.09 -1.24 -15.34
CA GLU A 4 17.78 -0.04 -15.80
C GLU A 4 18.31 -0.33 -17.22
N PRO A 5 18.14 0.59 -18.19
CA PRO A 5 18.90 0.44 -19.42
C PRO A 5 20.37 0.45 -19.05
N GLU A 6 21.10 -0.56 -19.54
CA GLU A 6 22.55 -0.68 -19.36
C GLU A 6 23.22 0.64 -19.75
N ASN A 7 24.19 1.07 -18.93
CA ASN A 7 24.79 2.39 -18.96
C ASN A 7 25.42 2.65 -20.35
N ARG A 8 24.69 3.30 -21.26
CA ARG A 8 25.07 3.46 -22.69
C ARG A 8 26.25 4.42 -22.95
N GLY A 9 26.98 4.83 -21.90
CA GLY A 9 28.18 5.65 -22.02
C GLY A 9 27.91 7.12 -22.40
N ARG A 10 28.74 8.01 -21.84
CA ARG A 10 28.75 9.48 -21.97
C ARG A 10 27.62 10.25 -21.23
N GLY A 11 27.32 9.88 -19.99
CA GLY A 11 26.42 10.64 -19.12
C GLY A 11 26.82 10.57 -17.63
N ARG A 12 26.24 11.44 -16.79
CA ARG A 12 26.39 11.39 -15.34
C ARG A 12 26.00 9.98 -14.84
N PRO A 13 26.81 9.35 -13.97
CA PRO A 13 26.47 8.04 -13.43
C PRO A 13 25.05 8.05 -12.83
N PRO A 14 24.22 7.05 -13.14
CA PRO A 14 22.86 7.02 -12.62
C PRO A 14 22.87 6.91 -11.09
N GLU A 15 22.01 7.69 -10.42
CA GLU A 15 21.83 7.60 -8.98
C GLU A 15 21.47 6.18 -8.53
N ARG A 16 22.07 5.76 -7.42
CA ARG A 16 21.95 4.39 -6.90
C ARG A 16 20.49 4.04 -6.62
N ASN A 17 20.04 2.89 -7.13
CA ASN A 17 18.64 2.48 -7.03
C ASN A 17 18.10 2.44 -5.58
N ARG A 18 18.94 2.07 -4.60
CA ARG A 18 18.55 2.07 -3.18
C ARG A 18 18.13 3.47 -2.70
N SER A 19 18.84 4.52 -3.10
CA SER A 19 18.51 5.90 -2.73
C SER A 19 17.19 6.33 -3.39
N ILE A 20 17.00 5.98 -4.65
CA ILE A 20 15.75 6.26 -5.38
C ILE A 20 14.55 5.57 -4.74
N ILE A 21 14.66 4.27 -4.44
CA ILE A 21 13.59 3.51 -3.76
C ILE A 21 13.27 4.14 -2.40
N ASN A 22 14.28 4.48 -1.61
CA ASN A 22 14.07 5.16 -0.32
C ASN A 22 13.34 6.50 -0.47
N GLY A 23 13.67 7.28 -1.52
CA GLY A 23 12.97 8.52 -1.83
C GLY A 23 11.50 8.31 -2.22
N ILE A 24 11.22 7.27 -3.01
CA ILE A 24 9.85 6.88 -3.38
C ILE A 24 9.07 6.46 -2.13
N LEU A 25 9.63 5.56 -1.31
CA LEU A 25 8.99 5.10 -0.07
C LEU A 25 8.74 6.25 0.90
N TRP A 26 9.68 7.18 1.04
CA TRP A 26 9.48 8.37 1.86
C TRP A 26 8.29 9.20 1.34
N ARG A 27 8.21 9.45 0.02
CA ARG A 27 7.09 10.20 -0.57
C ARG A 27 5.77 9.48 -0.36
N LEU A 28 5.72 8.17 -0.60
CA LEU A 28 4.49 7.37 -0.45
C LEU A 28 4.01 7.34 0.99
N ARG A 29 4.94 7.26 1.96
CA ARG A 29 4.62 7.29 3.39
C ARG A 29 4.15 8.66 3.88
N CYS A 30 4.79 9.74 3.42
CA CYS A 30 4.50 11.10 3.92
C CYS A 30 3.36 11.80 3.16
N GLY A 31 3.07 11.40 1.92
CA GLY A 31 2.10 12.08 1.06
C GLY A 31 2.53 13.48 0.57
N ALA A 32 3.76 13.92 0.90
CA ALA A 32 4.27 15.23 0.53
C ALA A 32 4.46 15.39 -0.99
N PRO A 33 4.46 16.63 -1.51
CA PRO A 33 4.81 16.91 -2.89
C PRO A 33 6.16 16.30 -3.28
N TRP A 34 6.28 15.84 -4.54
CA TRP A 34 7.53 15.26 -5.03
C TRP A 34 8.73 16.21 -4.86
N ARG A 35 8.51 17.52 -5.03
CA ARG A 35 9.57 18.54 -4.90
C ARG A 35 10.17 18.63 -3.50
N ASP A 36 9.46 18.11 -2.49
CA ASP A 36 9.86 18.17 -1.08
C ASP A 36 10.58 16.90 -0.62
N VAL A 37 10.83 15.95 -1.54
CA VAL A 37 11.60 14.75 -1.23
C VAL A 37 13.00 15.14 -0.74
N PRO A 38 13.46 14.62 0.41
CA PRO A 38 14.76 15.00 0.97
C PRO A 38 15.91 14.77 -0.01
N PRO A 39 16.80 15.77 -0.23
CA PRO A 39 17.90 15.68 -1.19
C PRO A 39 18.86 14.51 -0.95
N LYS A 40 18.92 13.97 0.28
CA LYS A 40 19.69 12.76 0.63
C LYS A 40 19.32 11.52 -0.18
N TYR A 41 18.14 11.49 -0.78
CA TYR A 41 17.68 10.41 -1.64
C TYR A 41 18.00 10.63 -3.13
N GLY A 42 18.46 11.83 -3.50
CA GLY A 42 18.72 12.24 -4.88
C GLY A 42 17.78 13.37 -5.34
N SER A 43 17.94 13.77 -6.60
CA SER A 43 17.06 14.78 -7.20
C SER A 43 15.62 14.28 -7.30
N TRP A 44 14.67 15.11 -6.83
CA TRP A 44 13.25 14.77 -6.87
C TRP A 44 12.76 14.42 -8.28
N ASN A 45 13.28 15.08 -9.32
CA ASN A 45 12.87 14.84 -10.70
C ASN A 45 13.33 13.46 -11.18
N THR A 46 14.55 13.06 -10.82
CA THR A 46 15.07 11.70 -11.09
C THR A 46 14.22 10.64 -10.39
N ILE A 47 13.87 10.88 -9.11
CA ILE A 47 13.04 9.98 -8.32
C ILE A 47 11.65 9.82 -8.95
N TYR A 48 10.99 10.93 -9.27
CA TYR A 48 9.68 10.91 -9.91
C TYR A 48 9.70 10.23 -11.28
N ARG A 49 10.67 10.56 -12.14
CA ARG A 49 10.81 9.93 -13.46
C ARG A 49 11.02 8.42 -13.34
N ARG A 50 11.78 7.98 -12.34
CA ARG A 50 11.97 6.55 -12.07
C ARG A 50 10.68 5.90 -11.61
N PHE A 51 9.99 6.51 -10.64
CA PHE A 51 8.69 6.04 -10.16
C PHE A 51 7.72 5.86 -11.32
N ARG A 52 7.55 6.89 -12.15
CA ARG A 52 6.66 6.87 -13.32
C ARG A 52 7.04 5.76 -14.31
N ARG A 53 8.32 5.64 -14.68
CA ARG A 53 8.79 4.60 -15.61
C ARG A 53 8.53 3.20 -15.06
N TRP A 54 8.71 2.99 -13.76
CA TRP A 54 8.44 1.71 -13.12
C TRP A 54 6.95 1.40 -12.99
N SER A 55 6.11 2.42 -12.77
CA SER A 55 4.66 2.29 -12.84
C SER A 55 4.21 1.89 -14.25
N GLU A 56 4.68 2.58 -15.28
CA GLU A 56 4.36 2.25 -16.68
C GLU A 56 4.85 0.84 -17.08
N ALA A 57 5.91 0.34 -16.42
CA ALA A 57 6.46 -0.99 -16.65
C ALA A 57 5.87 -2.09 -15.75
N GLY A 58 4.86 -1.82 -14.92
CA GLY A 58 4.23 -2.84 -14.07
C GLY A 58 5.08 -3.32 -12.88
N VAL A 59 6.13 -2.57 -12.52
CA VAL A 59 7.10 -2.97 -11.50
C VAL A 59 6.48 -2.94 -10.10
N TRP A 60 5.59 -1.98 -9.81
CA TRP A 60 4.99 -1.85 -8.48
C TRP A 60 3.99 -2.96 -8.20
N GLU A 61 3.27 -3.41 -9.22
CA GLU A 61 2.35 -4.53 -9.21
C GLU A 61 3.12 -5.81 -8.90
N THR A 62 4.24 -6.03 -9.60
CA THR A 62 5.12 -7.18 -9.35
C THR A 62 5.67 -7.14 -7.92
N VAL A 63 6.17 -5.98 -7.46
CA VAL A 63 6.67 -5.81 -6.09
C VAL A 63 5.57 -6.07 -5.06
N ALA A 64 4.35 -5.58 -5.28
CA ALA A 64 3.23 -5.77 -4.37
C ALA A 64 2.86 -7.26 -4.24
N VAL A 65 2.75 -7.98 -5.36
CA VAL A 65 2.47 -9.43 -5.36
C VAL A 65 3.58 -10.19 -4.65
N THR A 66 4.84 -9.98 -5.03
CA THR A 66 5.98 -10.68 -4.43
C THR A 66 6.09 -10.40 -2.92
N LEU A 67 5.83 -9.16 -2.48
CA LEU A 67 5.82 -8.86 -1.05
C LEU A 67 4.66 -9.52 -0.33
N ALA A 68 3.46 -9.56 -0.92
CA ALA A 68 2.31 -10.22 -0.33
C ALA A 68 2.56 -11.73 -0.15
N GLU A 69 3.15 -12.39 -1.15
CA GLU A 69 3.54 -13.80 -1.09
C GLU A 69 4.57 -14.05 0.03
N ILE A 70 5.65 -13.26 0.08
CA ILE A 70 6.68 -13.38 1.13
C ILE A 70 6.08 -13.13 2.53
N MET A 71 5.19 -12.16 2.65
CA MET A 71 4.53 -11.84 3.93
C MET A 71 3.62 -12.99 4.38
N ALA A 72 2.83 -13.56 3.47
CA ALA A 72 1.98 -14.71 3.75
C ALA A 72 2.79 -15.93 4.20
N ASP A 73 3.88 -16.25 3.51
CA ASP A 73 4.79 -17.35 3.86
C ASP A 73 5.46 -17.12 5.23
N SER A 74 5.70 -15.86 5.59
CA SER A 74 6.28 -15.46 6.88
C SER A 74 5.23 -15.36 8.01
N GLY A 75 3.96 -15.66 7.74
CA GLY A 75 2.86 -15.53 8.70
C GLY A 75 2.44 -14.09 9.03
N HIS A 76 2.88 -13.12 8.22
CA HIS A 76 2.49 -11.71 8.35
C HIS A 76 1.27 -11.42 7.47
N TYR A 77 0.13 -11.14 8.09
CA TYR A 77 -1.09 -10.76 7.38
C TYR A 77 -1.40 -9.28 7.64
N SER A 78 -1.55 -8.50 6.56
CA SER A 78 -2.12 -7.14 6.67
C SER A 78 -3.64 -7.27 6.73
N ILE A 79 -4.21 -7.03 7.91
CA ILE A 79 -5.66 -6.99 8.12
C ILE A 79 -6.11 -5.55 7.92
N ASP A 80 -6.85 -5.26 6.85
CA ASP A 80 -7.60 -4.02 6.71
C ASP A 80 -9.04 -4.20 7.21
N SER A 81 -9.55 -3.21 7.94
CA SER A 81 -10.95 -3.17 8.34
C SER A 81 -11.76 -2.38 7.31
N THR A 82 -12.77 -3.01 6.72
CA THR A 82 -13.80 -2.30 5.96
C THR A 82 -15.03 -2.10 6.84
N THR A 83 -15.39 -0.85 7.13
CA THR A 83 -16.61 -0.52 7.88
C THR A 83 -17.66 0.03 6.94
N VAL A 84 -18.78 -0.68 6.78
CA VAL A 84 -19.96 -0.15 6.06
C VAL A 84 -20.90 0.47 7.09
N ARG A 85 -21.29 1.73 6.86
CA ARG A 85 -22.28 2.40 7.73
C ARG A 85 -23.65 1.77 7.47
N ALA A 86 -24.22 1.10 8.47
CA ALA A 86 -25.57 0.57 8.37
C ALA A 86 -26.60 1.72 8.34
N HIS A 87 -27.65 1.58 7.52
CA HIS A 87 -28.77 2.52 7.51
C HIS A 87 -29.50 2.47 8.86
N VAL A 88 -30.12 3.57 9.30
CA VAL A 88 -30.84 3.63 10.58
C VAL A 88 -31.96 2.57 10.68
N SER A 89 -32.52 2.15 9.55
CA SER A 89 -33.51 1.05 9.48
C SER A 89 -32.93 -0.35 9.74
N ALA A 90 -31.61 -0.50 9.86
CA ALA A 90 -30.95 -1.74 10.26
C ALA A 90 -30.85 -1.88 11.79
N ALA A 91 -31.15 -0.83 12.56
CA ALA A 91 -31.39 -0.96 13.98
C ALA A 91 -32.70 -1.74 14.16
N GLY A 92 -32.59 -3.04 14.44
CA GLY A 92 -33.75 -3.88 14.70
C GLY A 92 -34.67 -3.28 15.77
N GLY A 93 -35.95 -3.68 15.74
CA GLY A 93 -36.93 -3.26 16.75
C GLY A 93 -36.51 -3.67 18.18
N LYS A 94 -37.04 -2.98 19.19
CA LYS A 94 -36.82 -3.30 20.61
C LYS A 94 -37.09 -4.79 20.89
N GLY A 95 -36.16 -5.44 21.58
CA GLY A 95 -36.23 -6.86 21.97
C GLY A 95 -35.76 -7.82 20.87
N GLY A 96 -34.69 -7.46 20.16
CA GLY A 96 -34.21 -8.10 18.92
C GLY A 96 -34.14 -9.63 18.93
N LEU A 97 -33.86 -10.24 17.78
CA LEU A 97 -33.95 -11.69 17.56
C LEU A 97 -33.33 -12.57 18.67
N ILE A 98 -32.22 -12.10 19.25
CA ILE A 98 -31.53 -12.79 20.34
C ILE A 98 -32.37 -12.80 21.63
N ASP A 99 -33.00 -11.69 22.01
CA ASP A 99 -33.85 -11.61 23.20
C ASP A 99 -35.11 -12.47 23.05
N ALA A 100 -35.70 -12.51 21.85
CA ALA A 100 -36.85 -13.36 21.54
C ALA A 100 -36.49 -14.87 21.63
N LEU A 101 -35.33 -15.26 21.12
CA LEU A 101 -34.84 -16.65 21.20
C LEU A 101 -34.51 -17.05 22.64
N LEU A 102 -33.95 -16.14 23.43
CA LEU A 102 -33.65 -16.39 24.85
C LEU A 102 -34.92 -16.53 25.69
N ALA A 103 -35.95 -15.71 25.42
CA ALA A 103 -37.24 -15.80 26.08
C ALA A 103 -37.96 -17.14 25.77
N ALA A 104 -37.92 -17.59 24.52
CA ALA A 104 -38.53 -18.85 24.11
C ALA A 104 -37.87 -20.09 24.76
N ARG A 105 -36.58 -20.01 25.10
CA ARG A 105 -35.83 -21.09 25.75
C ARG A 105 -36.09 -21.20 27.26
N GLY A 106 -36.56 -20.13 27.91
CA GLY A 106 -36.88 -20.11 29.34
C GLY A 106 -38.31 -20.57 29.69
N ALA A 107 -39.13 -20.89 28.69
CA ALA A 107 -40.55 -21.24 28.86
C ALA A 107 -40.84 -22.76 28.74
N GLY A 108 -39.82 -23.61 28.93
CA GLY A 108 -39.93 -25.07 28.91
C GLY A 108 -39.78 -25.69 30.29
#